data_AF-A0AAU7DS58-F1
#
_entry.id   AF-A0AAU7DS58-F1
#
_cell.length_a   1.000
_cell.length_b   1.000
_cell.length_c   1.000
_cell.angle_alpha   90.00
_cell.angle_beta   90.00
_cell.angle_gamma   90.00
#
_symmetry.space_group_name_H-M   'P 1'
#
loop_
_entity.id
_entity.type
_entity.pdbx_description
1 polymer ?
#
loop_
_entity_poly.entity_id
_entity_poly.type
_entity_poly.pdbx_seq_one_letter_code
_entity_poly.pdbx_strand_id
1 'polypeptide(L)'
;MDAKDSLIPQTPIPAGADEFSKRVHGLLDGRPKDEATVSKALEGMDAMLDVIAAGLYSMASMLVGEGEDSIRLVETAVERTDLSVCSDPTEARRSSRKELCSAGIEMIAAREPGILAAPEHLVHASTCIEDDDLESAGISRAELQSMLAGPNRTSIKNWIESLPTEMRVIFVLRAVAGFPTEDTASMLAAHGGQGAEGWNGDAVREIFRQGLCSLASQLIHATSVK
;
A
#
# COMPACT_ATOMS: atom_id res chain seq x y z
N MET A 1 21.09 -9.83 12.33
CA MET A 1 19.85 -9.37 11.67
C MET A 1 19.84 -7.87 11.81
N ASP A 2 20.41 -7.21 10.82
CA ASP A 2 20.64 -5.77 10.83
C ASP A 2 19.34 -5.02 10.51
N ALA A 3 19.10 -3.92 11.21
CA ALA A 3 17.96 -3.03 11.06
C ALA A 3 17.91 -2.27 9.70
N LYS A 4 18.63 -2.76 8.68
CA LYS A 4 18.67 -2.20 7.33
C LYS A 4 17.65 -2.81 6.36
N ASP A 5 16.99 -3.90 6.75
CA ASP A 5 15.94 -4.54 5.94
C ASP A 5 14.53 -4.01 6.21
N SER A 6 14.37 -2.99 7.06
CA SER A 6 13.07 -2.32 7.21
C SER A 6 12.84 -1.37 6.03
N LEU A 7 12.45 -1.96 4.91
CA LEU A 7 12.10 -1.33 3.63
C LEU A 7 10.81 -0.51 3.70
N ILE A 8 10.45 0.06 4.86
CA ILE A 8 9.26 0.90 5.03
C ILE A 8 9.74 2.26 5.56
N PRO A 9 9.90 3.28 4.70
CA PRO A 9 10.12 4.64 5.18
C PRO A 9 8.90 5.05 6.00
N GLN A 10 9.15 5.38 7.26
CA GLN A 10 8.13 5.96 8.12
C GLN A 10 7.86 7.36 7.59
N THR A 11 6.60 7.67 7.25
CA THR A 11 6.16 9.07 7.31
C THR A 11 6.63 9.64 8.65
N PRO A 12 7.14 10.89 8.68
CA PRO A 12 7.46 11.53 9.95
C PRO A 12 6.29 11.30 10.89
N ILE A 13 6.56 10.65 12.02
CA ILE A 13 5.56 10.31 13.01
C ILE A 13 4.85 11.65 13.34
N PRO A 14 3.52 11.77 13.06
CA PRO A 14 2.82 13.01 13.31
C PRO A 14 3.02 13.45 14.75
N ALA A 15 3.12 14.76 14.99
CA ALA A 15 3.19 15.26 16.35
C ALA A 15 2.03 14.69 17.18
N GLY A 16 2.32 14.09 18.34
CA GLY A 16 1.34 13.42 19.18
C GLY A 16 1.12 11.92 18.93
N ALA A 17 1.79 11.30 17.95
CA ALA A 17 1.54 9.88 17.65
C ALA A 17 2.07 8.92 18.74
N ASP A 18 3.06 9.34 19.54
CA ASP A 18 3.46 8.60 20.75
C ASP A 18 2.35 8.62 21.82
N GLU A 19 1.67 9.76 21.97
CA GLU A 19 0.56 9.91 22.91
C GLU A 19 -0.66 9.10 22.43
N PHE A 20 -0.99 9.20 21.14
CA PHE A 20 -2.03 8.41 20.50
C PHE A 20 -1.76 6.91 20.66
N SER A 21 -0.54 6.46 20.35
CA SER A 21 -0.14 5.06 20.49
C SER A 21 -0.35 4.56 21.93
N LYS A 22 0.06 5.34 22.94
CA LYS A 22 -0.16 4.99 24.35
C LYS A 22 -1.64 4.90 24.71
N ARG A 23 -2.46 5.85 24.24
CA ARG A 23 -3.91 5.87 24.49
C ARG A 23 -4.61 4.67 23.85
N VAL A 24 -4.28 4.35 22.59
CA VAL A 24 -4.81 3.18 21.87
C VAL A 24 -4.36 1.89 22.54
N HIS A 25 -3.09 1.74 22.90
CA HIS A 25 -2.60 0.57 23.63
C HIS A 25 -3.33 0.38 24.97
N GLY A 26 -3.64 1.47 25.68
CA GLY A 26 -4.43 1.42 26.92
C GLY A 26 -5.88 0.93 26.72
N LEU A 27 -6.44 1.07 25.51
CA LEU A 27 -7.75 0.53 25.15
C LEU A 27 -7.70 -0.96 24.80
N LEU A 28 -6.55 -1.45 24.34
CA LEU A 28 -6.31 -2.84 23.92
C LEU A 28 -5.88 -3.73 25.10
N ASP A 29 -6.47 -3.55 26.28
CA ASP A 29 -6.18 -4.33 27.49
C ASP A 29 -6.95 -5.66 27.58
N GLY A 30 -7.61 -6.06 26.49
CA GLY A 30 -8.41 -7.29 26.39
C GLY A 30 -9.77 -7.21 27.10
N ARG A 31 -10.17 -6.04 27.62
CA ARG A 31 -11.49 -5.85 28.25
C ARG A 31 -12.44 -5.12 27.29
N PRO A 32 -13.73 -5.49 27.26
CA PRO A 32 -14.72 -4.73 26.49
C PRO A 32 -14.78 -3.29 27.02
N LYS A 33 -14.81 -2.32 26.10
CA LYS A 33 -14.98 -0.90 26.41
C LYS A 33 -16.31 -0.45 25.81
N ASP A 34 -17.04 0.37 26.56
CA ASP A 34 -18.19 1.08 26.01
C ASP A 34 -17.72 2.28 25.16
N GLU A 35 -18.63 2.78 24.33
CA GLU A 35 -18.38 3.91 23.43
C GLU A 35 -17.87 5.14 24.20
N ALA A 36 -18.46 5.45 25.35
CA ALA A 36 -18.06 6.59 26.19
C ALA A 36 -16.60 6.47 26.68
N THR A 37 -16.14 5.26 27.02
CA THR A 37 -14.76 4.99 27.44
C THR A 37 -13.79 5.17 26.28
N VAL A 38 -14.16 4.72 25.08
CA VAL A 38 -13.34 4.89 23.86
C VAL A 38 -13.26 6.37 23.48
N SER A 39 -14.41 7.06 23.40
CA SER A 39 -14.47 8.49 23.07
C SER A 39 -13.65 9.34 24.04
N LYS A 40 -13.72 9.05 25.34
CA LYS A 40 -12.94 9.77 26.35
C LYS A 40 -11.44 9.49 26.23
N ALA A 41 -11.03 8.27 25.92
CA ALA A 41 -9.63 7.93 25.75
C ALA A 41 -9.00 8.61 24.52
N LEU A 42 -9.79 8.76 23.45
CA LEU A 42 -9.36 9.37 22.19
C LEU A 42 -9.72 10.85 22.08
N GLU A 43 -10.25 11.47 23.15
CA GLU A 43 -10.61 12.89 23.15
C GLU A 43 -9.42 13.77 22.77
N GLY A 44 -9.63 14.63 21.77
CA GLY A 44 -8.62 15.53 21.22
C GLY A 44 -7.65 14.88 20.21
N MET A 45 -7.87 13.63 19.82
CA MET A 45 -7.07 12.91 18.83
C MET A 45 -7.71 12.88 17.42
N ASP A 46 -8.81 13.62 17.21
CA ASP A 46 -9.60 13.60 15.97
C ASP A 46 -8.74 13.86 14.72
N ALA A 47 -7.90 14.88 14.78
CA ALA A 47 -6.99 15.23 13.68
C ALA A 47 -6.01 14.09 13.34
N MET A 48 -5.64 13.23 14.30
CA MET A 48 -4.77 12.10 14.06
C MET A 48 -5.52 10.93 13.42
N LEU A 49 -6.74 10.66 13.90
CA LEU A 49 -7.64 9.69 13.31
C LEU A 49 -7.94 10.05 11.86
N ASP A 50 -8.19 11.34 11.57
CA ASP A 50 -8.40 11.84 10.21
C ASP A 50 -7.19 11.59 9.30
N VAL A 51 -5.97 11.82 9.79
CA VAL A 51 -4.74 11.56 9.02
C VAL A 51 -4.57 10.07 8.73
N ILE A 52 -4.84 9.19 9.70
CA ILE A 52 -4.75 7.74 9.53
C ILE A 52 -5.81 7.26 8.53
N ALA A 53 -7.06 7.68 8.72
CA ALA A 53 -8.18 7.33 7.84
C ALA A 53 -7.94 7.82 6.41
N ALA A 54 -7.47 9.06 6.22
CA ALA A 54 -7.13 9.59 4.91
C ALA A 54 -5.99 8.80 4.24
N GLY A 55 -4.99 8.37 5.02
CA GLY A 55 -3.90 7.53 4.53
C GLY A 55 -4.37 6.15 4.07
N LEU A 56 -5.18 5.47 4.89
CA LEU A 56 -5.75 4.16 4.56
C LEU A 56 -6.70 4.27 3.36
N TYR A 57 -7.58 5.26 3.34
CA TYR A 57 -8.48 5.51 2.22
C TYR A 57 -7.72 5.78 0.92
N SER A 58 -6.67 6.62 0.97
CA SER A 58 -5.87 6.91 -0.22
C SER A 58 -5.17 5.68 -0.78
N MET A 59 -4.74 4.75 0.07
CA MET A 59 -4.14 3.48 -0.37
C MET A 59 -5.21 2.55 -0.92
N ALA A 60 -6.35 2.43 -0.23
CA ALA A 60 -7.48 1.62 -0.67
C ALA A 60 -7.99 2.06 -2.04
N SER A 61 -8.13 3.37 -2.27
CA SER A 61 -8.64 3.88 -3.55
C SER A 61 -7.68 3.66 -4.71
N MET A 62 -6.37 3.73 -4.46
CA MET A 62 -5.37 3.35 -5.46
C MET A 62 -5.41 1.85 -5.80
N LEU A 63 -5.87 1.00 -4.88
CA LEU A 63 -5.94 -0.44 -5.07
C LEU A 63 -7.24 -0.88 -5.78
N VAL A 64 -8.40 -0.48 -5.25
CA VAL A 64 -9.72 -0.98 -5.68
C VAL A 64 -10.59 0.04 -6.41
N GLY A 65 -10.10 1.28 -6.59
CA GLY A 65 -10.85 2.41 -7.12
C GLY A 65 -11.50 3.28 -6.04
N GLU A 66 -11.95 4.47 -6.43
CA GLU A 66 -12.68 5.39 -5.54
C GLU A 66 -14.12 4.93 -5.29
N GLY A 67 -14.66 5.26 -4.12
CA GLY A 67 -16.07 5.08 -3.77
C GLY A 67 -16.30 4.04 -2.68
N GLU A 68 -17.46 3.38 -2.73
CA GLU A 68 -17.90 2.44 -1.68
C GLU A 68 -16.89 1.29 -1.46
N ASP A 69 -16.24 0.86 -2.53
CA ASP A 69 -15.25 -0.21 -2.49
C ASP A 69 -14.02 0.12 -1.66
N SER A 70 -13.49 1.35 -1.75
CA SER A 70 -12.34 1.75 -0.92
C SER A 70 -12.73 1.94 0.54
N ILE A 71 -13.95 2.40 0.82
CA ILE A 71 -14.49 2.51 2.18
C ILE A 71 -14.61 1.12 2.82
N ARG A 72 -15.31 0.21 2.13
CA ARG A 72 -15.51 -1.17 2.57
C ARG A 72 -14.18 -1.91 2.78
N LEU A 73 -13.18 -1.62 1.94
CA LEU A 73 -11.85 -2.18 2.10
C LEU A 73 -11.19 -1.72 3.40
N VAL A 74 -11.26 -0.42 3.72
CA VAL A 74 -10.72 0.12 4.98
C VAL A 74 -11.43 -0.50 6.19
N GLU A 75 -12.76 -0.63 6.15
CA GLU A 75 -13.55 -1.26 7.21
C GLU A 75 -13.12 -2.73 7.40
N THR A 76 -13.07 -3.51 6.32
CA THR A 76 -12.66 -4.92 6.35
C THR A 76 -11.24 -5.07 6.93
N ALA A 77 -10.31 -4.19 6.56
CA ALA A 77 -8.96 -4.23 7.07
C ALA A 77 -8.89 -3.91 8.57
N VAL A 78 -9.67 -2.93 9.05
CA VAL A 78 -9.76 -2.60 10.48
C VAL A 78 -10.35 -3.77 11.27
N GLU A 79 -11.36 -4.46 10.73
CA GLU A 79 -11.96 -5.65 11.37
C GLU A 79 -11.01 -6.85 11.42
N ARG A 80 -10.23 -7.09 10.36
CA ARG A 80 -9.32 -8.24 10.25
C ARG A 80 -7.98 -8.03 10.93
N THR A 81 -7.58 -6.79 11.16
CA THR A 81 -6.30 -6.51 11.82
C THR A 81 -6.37 -7.02 13.26
N ASP A 82 -5.73 -8.16 13.52
CA ASP A 82 -5.53 -8.66 14.86
C ASP A 82 -4.51 -7.74 15.56
N LEU A 83 -5.03 -6.81 16.36
CA LEU A 83 -4.25 -5.85 17.15
C LEU A 83 -3.62 -6.52 18.38
N SER A 84 -3.13 -7.76 18.23
CA SER A 84 -2.17 -8.35 19.17
C SER A 84 -1.13 -7.31 19.49
N VAL A 85 -0.99 -6.96 20.78
CA VAL A 85 -0.20 -5.86 21.36
C VAL A 85 1.15 -5.71 20.66
N CYS A 86 1.19 -4.98 19.55
CA CYS A 86 2.40 -4.71 18.81
C CYS A 86 3.12 -3.61 19.55
N SER A 87 4.06 -3.98 20.41
CA SER A 87 4.91 -3.02 21.12
C SER A 87 5.78 -2.17 20.19
N ASP A 88 5.90 -2.56 18.90
CA ASP A 88 6.57 -1.78 17.85
C ASP A 88 5.56 -1.12 16.89
N PRO A 89 5.49 0.23 16.85
CA PRO A 89 4.71 0.99 15.88
C PRO A 89 5.02 0.65 14.41
N THR A 90 6.24 0.19 14.12
CA THR A 90 6.67 -0.20 12.77
C THR A 90 5.98 -1.50 12.34
N GLU A 91 5.96 -2.49 13.21
CA GLU A 91 5.27 -3.76 13.00
C GLU A 91 3.75 -3.56 12.89
N ALA A 92 3.17 -2.71 13.74
CA ALA A 92 1.75 -2.36 13.68
C ALA A 92 1.37 -1.74 12.32
N ARG A 93 2.19 -0.81 11.81
CA ARG A 93 1.99 -0.20 10.49
C ARG A 93 2.12 -1.21 9.36
N ARG A 94 3.11 -2.10 9.43
CA ARG A 94 3.32 -3.16 8.43
C ARG A 94 2.14 -4.14 8.42
N SER A 95 1.69 -4.56 9.59
CA SER A 95 0.56 -5.49 9.76
C SER A 95 -0.74 -4.89 9.21
N SER A 96 -1.08 -3.66 9.60
CA SER A 96 -2.28 -2.97 9.10
C SER A 96 -2.28 -2.79 7.58
N ARG A 97 -1.13 -2.40 6.99
CA ARG A 97 -0.98 -2.31 5.53
C ARG A 97 -1.11 -3.67 4.86
N LYS A 98 -0.59 -4.72 5.48
CA LYS A 98 -0.64 -6.09 4.95
C LYS A 98 -2.07 -6.57 4.90
N GLU A 99 -2.85 -6.37 5.96
CA GLU A 99 -4.27 -6.75 5.98
C GLU A 99 -5.09 -5.95 4.97
N LEU A 100 -4.88 -4.64 4.88
CA LEU A 100 -5.52 -3.80 3.85
C LEU A 100 -5.21 -4.28 2.43
N CYS A 101 -3.93 -4.53 2.12
CA CYS A 101 -3.55 -4.99 0.80
C CYS A 101 -4.06 -6.41 0.51
N SER A 102 -4.04 -7.33 1.49
CA SER A 102 -4.53 -8.71 1.32
C SER A 102 -6.03 -8.73 1.06
N ALA A 103 -6.82 -8.00 1.86
CA ALA A 103 -8.26 -7.86 1.65
C ALA A 103 -8.57 -7.19 0.30
N GLY A 104 -7.76 -6.23 -0.14
CA GLY A 104 -7.94 -5.56 -1.42
C GLY A 104 -7.69 -6.49 -2.61
N ILE A 105 -6.67 -7.34 -2.53
CA ILE A 105 -6.40 -8.38 -3.53
C ILE A 105 -7.57 -9.36 -3.61
N GLU A 106 -8.08 -9.83 -2.48
CA GLU A 106 -9.25 -10.71 -2.43
C GLU A 106 -10.49 -10.07 -3.04
N MET A 107 -10.74 -8.78 -2.75
CA MET A 107 -11.86 -8.04 -3.33
C MET A 107 -11.73 -7.93 -4.86
N ILE A 108 -10.54 -7.68 -5.38
CA ILE A 108 -10.28 -7.62 -6.83
C ILE A 108 -10.51 -9.01 -7.46
N ALA A 109 -9.94 -10.05 -6.87
CA ALA A 109 -10.07 -11.43 -7.36
C ALA A 109 -11.53 -11.93 -7.32
N ALA A 110 -12.33 -11.49 -6.34
CA ALA A 110 -13.74 -11.82 -6.23
C ALA A 110 -14.60 -11.13 -7.30
N ARG A 111 -14.24 -9.92 -7.73
CA ARG A 111 -14.96 -9.19 -8.79
C ARG A 111 -14.76 -9.84 -10.15
N GLU A 112 -13.53 -10.27 -10.44
CA GLU A 112 -13.17 -10.88 -11.71
C GLU A 112 -12.18 -12.05 -11.51
N PRO A 113 -12.69 -13.29 -11.44
CA PRO A 113 -11.84 -14.46 -11.24
C PRO A 113 -10.78 -14.59 -12.33
N GLY A 114 -9.52 -14.75 -11.93
CA GLY A 114 -8.38 -14.88 -12.85
C GLY A 114 -7.77 -13.56 -13.31
N ILE A 115 -8.31 -12.39 -12.90
CA ILE A 115 -7.73 -11.07 -13.24
C ILE A 115 -6.35 -10.82 -12.60
N LEU A 116 -5.98 -11.65 -11.62
CA LEU A 116 -4.68 -11.67 -10.96
C LEU A 116 -3.99 -13.03 -11.10
N ALA A 117 -4.32 -13.81 -12.13
CA ALA A 117 -3.61 -15.05 -12.42
C ALA A 117 -2.12 -14.74 -12.69
N ALA A 118 -1.23 -15.63 -12.27
CA ALA A 118 0.18 -15.45 -12.52
C ALA A 118 0.49 -15.53 -14.03
N PRO A 119 1.39 -14.70 -14.56
CA PRO A 119 1.73 -14.72 -15.98
C PRO A 119 2.43 -16.03 -16.35
N GLU A 120 1.91 -16.75 -17.35
CA GLU A 120 2.54 -17.98 -17.87
C GLU A 120 3.86 -17.71 -18.60
N HIS A 121 3.93 -16.57 -19.30
CA HIS A 121 5.09 -16.13 -20.06
C HIS A 121 5.35 -14.64 -19.83
N LEU A 122 6.44 -14.32 -19.14
CA LEU A 122 6.91 -12.94 -19.02
C LEU A 122 7.63 -12.56 -20.30
N VAL A 123 7.00 -11.70 -21.10
CA VAL A 123 7.70 -11.02 -22.18
C VAL A 123 8.58 -9.97 -21.52
N HIS A 124 9.89 -10.20 -21.53
CA HIS A 124 10.85 -9.23 -21.02
C HIS A 124 10.76 -7.98 -21.89
N ALA A 125 10.19 -6.92 -21.34
CA ALA A 125 10.06 -5.67 -22.08
C ALA A 125 11.48 -5.09 -22.27
N SER A 126 11.74 -4.48 -23.44
CA SER A 126 12.88 -3.59 -23.61
C SER A 126 12.62 -2.34 -22.77
N THR A 127 12.89 -2.42 -21.47
CA THR A 127 12.62 -1.33 -20.56
C THR A 127 13.72 -0.30 -20.59
N CYS A 128 13.28 0.92 -20.31
CA CYS A 128 14.13 2.07 -20.10
C CYS A 128 15.02 1.98 -18.84
N ILE A 129 14.83 0.95 -18.00
CA ILE A 129 15.55 0.73 -16.74
C ILE A 129 15.97 -0.74 -16.66
N GLU A 130 17.22 -1.01 -16.29
CA GLU A 130 17.80 -2.36 -16.19
C GLU A 130 17.42 -3.09 -14.90
N ASP A 131 17.16 -2.34 -13.83
CA ASP A 131 16.87 -2.84 -12.49
C ASP A 131 15.47 -2.40 -12.02
N ASP A 132 14.87 -3.10 -11.06
CA ASP A 132 13.50 -2.84 -10.57
C ASP A 132 13.47 -2.02 -9.28
N ASP A 133 14.64 -1.58 -8.82
CA ASP A 133 14.75 -0.60 -7.76
C ASP A 133 14.30 0.80 -8.23
N LEU A 134 13.50 1.45 -7.39
CA LEU A 134 13.05 2.83 -7.57
C LEU A 134 14.24 3.78 -7.83
N GLU A 135 15.34 3.57 -7.12
CA GLU A 135 16.58 4.36 -7.27
C GLU A 135 17.22 4.20 -8.65
N SER A 136 17.14 3.00 -9.25
CA SER A 136 17.64 2.73 -10.60
C SER A 136 16.80 3.41 -11.68
N ALA A 137 15.54 3.75 -11.38
CA ALA A 137 14.69 4.61 -12.20
C ALA A 137 14.99 6.12 -12.01
N GLY A 138 15.97 6.48 -11.18
CA GLY A 138 16.26 7.85 -10.79
C GLY A 138 15.19 8.48 -9.91
N ILE A 139 14.31 7.68 -9.31
CA ILE A 139 13.23 8.13 -8.44
C ILE A 139 13.45 7.52 -7.07
N SER A 140 13.96 8.28 -6.12
CA SER A 140 13.98 7.79 -4.74
C SER A 140 12.55 7.56 -4.25
N ARG A 141 12.37 6.59 -3.36
CA ARG A 141 11.06 6.33 -2.77
C ARG A 141 10.50 7.53 -2.00
N ALA A 142 11.39 8.35 -1.43
CA ALA A 142 11.04 9.62 -0.80
C ALA A 142 10.52 10.66 -1.81
N GLU A 143 11.07 10.69 -3.02
CA GLU A 143 10.56 11.53 -4.11
C GLU A 143 9.19 11.05 -4.59
N LEU A 144 9.02 9.74 -4.83
CA LEU A 144 7.70 9.21 -5.20
C LEU A 144 6.65 9.52 -4.12
N GLN A 145 7.02 9.37 -2.84
CA GLN A 145 6.17 9.71 -1.72
C GLN A 145 5.87 11.21 -1.64
N SER A 146 6.85 12.07 -1.89
CA SER A 146 6.67 13.52 -1.98
C SER A 146 5.71 13.88 -3.11
N MET A 147 5.78 13.19 -4.24
CA MET A 147 4.84 13.39 -5.34
C MET A 147 3.42 12.90 -4.98
N LEU A 148 3.29 11.79 -4.21
CA LEU A 148 2.02 11.29 -3.68
C LEU A 148 1.42 12.15 -2.57
N ALA A 149 2.24 12.91 -1.83
CA ALA A 149 1.80 13.81 -0.76
C ALA A 149 1.68 15.28 -1.20
N GLY A 150 2.28 15.62 -2.34
CA GLY A 150 2.44 16.98 -2.83
C GLY A 150 1.50 17.35 -3.98
N PRO A 151 1.79 18.44 -4.72
CA PRO A 151 0.92 18.96 -5.77
C PRO A 151 0.71 18.00 -6.94
N ASN A 152 1.58 17.00 -7.11
CA ASN A 152 1.49 15.97 -8.15
C ASN A 152 0.61 14.78 -7.76
N ARG A 153 0.03 14.78 -6.54
CA ARG A 153 -0.74 13.64 -5.99
C ARG A 153 -1.84 13.18 -6.93
N THR A 154 -2.62 14.12 -7.45
CA THR A 154 -3.74 13.82 -8.36
C THR A 154 -3.25 13.19 -9.65
N SER A 155 -2.16 13.70 -10.22
CA SER A 155 -1.58 13.15 -11.46
C SER A 155 -1.09 11.72 -11.27
N ILE A 156 -0.38 11.44 -10.16
CA ILE A 156 0.08 10.07 -9.87
C ILE A 156 -1.10 9.14 -9.60
N LYS A 157 -2.10 9.60 -8.85
CA LYS A 157 -3.28 8.78 -8.57
C LYS A 157 -4.00 8.42 -9.87
N ASN A 158 -4.22 9.38 -10.76
CA ASN A 158 -4.83 9.15 -12.07
C ASN A 158 -3.98 8.19 -12.92
N TRP A 159 -2.65 8.30 -12.84
CA TRP A 159 -1.75 7.36 -13.51
C TRP A 159 -1.91 5.94 -12.97
N ILE A 160 -1.88 5.75 -11.65
CA ILE A 160 -2.08 4.44 -10.99
C ILE A 160 -3.43 3.83 -11.43
N GLU A 161 -4.49 4.64 -11.44
CA GLU A 161 -5.82 4.22 -11.91
C GLU A 161 -5.86 3.85 -13.39
N SER A 162 -4.96 4.39 -14.22
CA SER A 162 -4.85 4.05 -15.64
C SER A 162 -4.08 2.75 -15.92
N LEU A 163 -3.34 2.22 -14.94
CA LEU A 163 -2.56 0.99 -15.09
C LEU A 163 -3.46 -0.24 -15.25
N PRO A 164 -3.02 -1.27 -15.99
CA PRO A 164 -3.61 -2.60 -15.93
C PRO A 164 -3.68 -3.11 -14.49
N THR A 165 -4.72 -3.89 -14.15
CA THR A 165 -5.03 -4.30 -12.76
C THR A 165 -3.83 -4.93 -12.05
N GLU A 166 -3.16 -5.92 -12.64
CA GLU A 166 -1.98 -6.57 -12.05
C GLU A 166 -0.85 -5.57 -11.76
N MET A 167 -0.56 -4.70 -12.72
CA MET A 167 0.48 -3.68 -12.59
C MET A 167 0.12 -2.65 -11.52
N ARG A 168 -1.16 -2.25 -11.43
CA ARG A 168 -1.67 -1.36 -10.39
C ARG A 168 -1.48 -1.98 -9.01
N VAL A 169 -1.90 -3.23 -8.82
CA VAL A 169 -1.75 -3.95 -7.55
C VAL A 169 -0.28 -4.03 -7.15
N ILE A 170 0.60 -4.47 -8.06
CA ILE A 170 2.04 -4.56 -7.79
C ILE A 170 2.62 -3.19 -7.43
N PHE A 171 2.25 -2.14 -8.16
CA PHE A 171 2.77 -0.80 -7.90
C PHE A 171 2.30 -0.25 -6.55
N VAL A 172 1.03 -0.46 -6.18
CA VAL A 172 0.50 -0.08 -4.87
C VAL A 172 1.20 -0.86 -3.76
N LEU A 173 1.37 -2.18 -3.89
CA LEU A 173 2.03 -3.00 -2.88
C LEU A 173 3.49 -2.58 -2.67
N ARG A 174 4.25 -2.36 -3.75
CA ARG A 174 5.68 -2.07 -3.65
C ARG A 174 5.98 -0.61 -3.35
N ALA A 175 5.37 0.30 -4.11
CA ALA A 175 5.75 1.71 -4.07
C ALA A 175 4.96 2.51 -3.01
N VAL A 176 3.69 2.17 -2.80
CA VAL A 176 2.80 2.89 -1.88
C VAL A 176 2.77 2.23 -0.49
N ALA A 177 2.51 0.93 -0.44
CA ALA A 177 2.41 0.16 0.80
C ALA A 177 3.80 -0.18 1.35
N GLY A 178 4.74 -0.50 0.46
CA GLY A 178 6.15 -0.65 0.80
C GLY A 178 6.68 -2.04 0.95
N PHE A 179 5.96 -3.03 0.43
CA PHE A 179 6.36 -4.41 0.54
C PHE A 179 7.54 -4.72 -0.39
N PRO A 180 8.50 -5.55 0.07
CA PRO A 180 9.52 -6.08 -0.82
C PRO A 180 8.88 -6.98 -1.90
N THR A 181 9.66 -7.26 -2.94
CA THR A 181 9.21 -8.08 -4.07
C THR A 181 8.69 -9.45 -3.63
N GLU A 182 9.42 -10.13 -2.74
CA GLU A 182 9.05 -11.48 -2.30
C GLU A 182 7.77 -11.50 -1.44
N ASP A 183 7.57 -10.48 -0.59
CA ASP A 183 6.31 -10.31 0.15
C ASP A 183 5.15 -10.04 -0.81
N THR A 184 5.39 -9.20 -1.84
CA THR A 184 4.39 -8.88 -2.87
C THR A 184 3.98 -10.13 -3.64
N ALA A 185 4.95 -10.93 -4.09
CA ALA A 185 4.69 -12.18 -4.78
C ALA A 185 3.91 -13.17 -3.89
N SER A 186 4.31 -13.30 -2.63
CA SER A 186 3.64 -14.17 -1.65
C SER A 186 2.19 -13.74 -1.41
N MET A 187 1.94 -12.44 -1.30
CA MET A 187 0.58 -11.90 -1.14
C MET A 187 -0.29 -12.16 -2.37
N LEU A 188 0.24 -11.94 -3.57
CA LEU A 188 -0.48 -12.24 -4.81
C LEU A 188 -0.78 -13.73 -4.92
N ALA A 189 0.18 -14.61 -4.64
CA ALA A 189 -0.03 -16.06 -4.68
C ALA A 189 -1.08 -16.54 -3.67
N ALA A 190 -1.10 -15.97 -2.47
CA ALA A 190 -2.02 -16.38 -1.40
C ALA A 190 -3.44 -15.83 -1.59
N HIS A 191 -3.59 -14.62 -2.13
CA HIS A 191 -4.87 -13.88 -2.11
C HIS A 191 -5.44 -13.59 -3.51
N GLY A 192 -4.66 -13.76 -4.58
CA GLY A 192 -5.03 -13.40 -5.96
C GLY A 192 -6.11 -14.29 -6.59
N GLY A 193 -6.53 -15.35 -5.90
CA GLY A 193 -7.59 -16.24 -6.35
C GLY A 193 -7.14 -17.20 -7.46
N GLN A 194 -8.03 -17.47 -8.40
CA GLN A 194 -7.84 -18.48 -9.44
C GLN A 194 -6.56 -18.22 -10.27
N GLY A 195 -5.64 -19.19 -10.28
CA GLY A 195 -4.41 -19.14 -11.08
C GLY A 195 -3.29 -18.26 -10.51
N ALA A 196 -3.45 -17.72 -9.30
CA ALA A 196 -2.45 -16.83 -8.69
C ALA A 196 -1.22 -17.57 -8.11
N GLU A 197 -1.31 -18.88 -7.88
CA GLU A 197 -0.27 -19.70 -7.23
C GLU A 197 1.12 -19.60 -7.87
N GLY A 198 1.19 -19.23 -9.15
CA GLY A 198 2.44 -19.08 -9.90
C GLY A 198 3.20 -17.77 -9.68
N TRP A 199 2.66 -16.81 -8.90
CA TRP A 199 3.33 -15.54 -8.65
C TRP A 199 4.68 -15.75 -7.96
N ASN A 200 5.70 -15.12 -8.51
CA ASN A 200 7.07 -15.20 -8.02
C ASN A 200 7.76 -13.83 -8.09
N GLY A 201 8.91 -13.70 -7.42
CA GLY A 201 9.66 -12.46 -7.37
C GLY A 201 9.99 -11.91 -8.76
N ASP A 202 10.42 -12.75 -9.70
CA ASP A 202 10.85 -12.29 -11.03
C ASP A 202 9.69 -11.68 -11.85
N ALA A 203 8.51 -12.28 -11.78
CA ALA A 203 7.29 -11.72 -12.38
C ALA A 203 6.95 -10.35 -11.80
N VAL A 204 7.03 -10.22 -10.48
CA VAL A 204 6.76 -8.96 -9.78
C VAL A 204 7.79 -7.89 -10.13
N ARG A 205 9.09 -8.23 -10.20
CA ARG A 205 10.16 -7.31 -10.61
C ARG A 205 9.92 -6.78 -12.02
N GLU A 206 9.66 -7.68 -12.96
CA GLU A 206 9.45 -7.34 -14.36
C GLU A 206 8.27 -6.38 -14.54
N ILE A 207 7.11 -6.72 -13.98
CA ILE A 207 5.89 -5.90 -14.12
C ILE A 207 6.07 -4.56 -13.41
N PHE A 208 6.74 -4.53 -12.26
CA PHE A 208 7.03 -3.27 -11.56
C PHE A 208 7.93 -2.35 -12.39
N ARG A 209 8.98 -2.90 -13.01
CA ARG A 209 9.89 -2.17 -13.89
C ARG A 209 9.18 -1.62 -15.14
N GLN A 210 8.24 -2.37 -15.71
CA GLN A 210 7.37 -1.86 -16.77
C GLN A 210 6.50 -0.69 -16.29
N GLY A 211 5.95 -0.78 -15.08
CA GLY A 211 5.23 0.32 -14.43
C GLY A 211 6.11 1.57 -14.23
N LEU A 212 7.34 1.41 -13.73
CA LEU A 212 8.29 2.52 -13.58
C LEU A 212 8.60 3.20 -14.92
N CYS A 213 8.77 2.43 -16.01
CA CYS A 213 8.96 3.02 -17.34
C CYS A 213 7.72 3.77 -17.85
N SER A 214 6.52 3.28 -17.56
CA SER A 214 5.28 4.01 -17.87
C SER A 214 5.24 5.34 -17.12
N LEU A 215 5.55 5.35 -15.83
CA LEU A 215 5.61 6.57 -15.01
C LEU A 215 6.65 7.56 -15.56
N ALA A 216 7.87 7.11 -15.82
CA ALA A 216 8.93 7.96 -16.36
C ALA A 216 8.50 8.62 -17.69
N SER A 217 7.87 7.85 -18.58
CA SER A 217 7.33 8.37 -19.83
C SER A 217 6.28 9.46 -19.60
N GLN A 218 5.37 9.27 -18.65
CA GLN A 218 4.37 10.28 -18.31
C GLN A 218 4.98 11.57 -17.75
N LEU A 219 5.99 11.44 -16.88
CA LEU A 219 6.66 12.60 -16.29
C LEU A 219 7.43 13.41 -17.33
N ILE A 220 8.13 12.74 -18.25
CA ILE A 220 8.83 13.41 -19.37
C ILE A 220 7.83 14.19 -20.22
N HIS A 221 6.72 13.57 -20.62
CA HIS A 221 5.68 14.25 -21.40
C HIS A 221 5.05 15.43 -20.64
N ALA A 222 4.82 15.31 -19.33
CA ALA A 222 4.29 16.41 -18.52
C ALA A 222 5.25 17.60 -18.43
N THR A 223 6.57 17.37 -18.48
CA THR A 223 7.58 18.45 -18.46
C THR A 223 7.83 19.10 -19.82
N SER A 224 7.61 18.38 -20.93
CA SER A 224 7.78 18.93 -22.29
C SER A 224 6.59 19.75 -22.81
N VAL A 225 5.43 19.71 -22.13
CA VAL A 225 4.23 20.49 -22.49
C VAL A 225 4.19 21.84 -21.75
N LYS A 226 5.35 22.39 -21.38
CA LYS A 226 5.48 23.72 -20.75
C LYS A 226 5.94 24.77 -21.75
#